data_AF-A0A421NXG1-F1
#
_entry.id   AF-A0A421NXG1-F1
#
_cell.length_a   1.000
_cell.length_b   1.000
_cell.length_c   1.000
_cell.angle_alpha   90.00
_cell.angle_beta   90.00
_cell.angle_gamma   90.00
#
_symmetry.space_group_name_H-M   'P 1'
#
loop_
_entity.id
_entity.type
_entity.pdbx_description
1 polymer ?
#
loop_
_entity_poly.entity_id
_entity_poly.type
_entity_poly.pdbx_seq_one_letter_code
_entity_poly.pdbx_strand_id
1 'polypeptide(L)' 'MYTKTIWFIKEYDKITHKLIKKTYYQDDGKTVNLVREYDKNTGELKEKWKSMEFEKPVIINYNYLKKLQDNKK' A
#
# COMPACT_ATOMS: atom_id res chain seq x y z
N MET A 1 -12.99 23.51 -14.79
CA MET A 1 -12.77 22.05 -14.94
C MET A 1 -12.64 21.45 -13.55
N TYR A 2 -13.48 20.49 -13.18
CA TYR A 2 -13.28 19.74 -11.93
C TYR A 2 -12.29 18.61 -12.23
N THR A 3 -11.03 18.76 -11.80
CA THR A 3 -10.09 17.64 -11.79
C THR A 3 -10.55 16.66 -10.72
N LYS A 4 -10.89 15.43 -11.14
CA LYS A 4 -11.27 14.37 -10.22
C LYS A 4 -10.00 13.87 -9.53
N THR A 5 -9.71 14.39 -8.35
CA THR A 5 -8.59 13.95 -7.53
C THR A 5 -8.98 12.67 -6.77
N ILE A 6 -8.35 11.55 -7.11
CA ILE A 6 -8.52 10.29 -6.38
C ILE A 6 -7.57 10.32 -5.19
N TRP A 7 -8.10 10.42 -3.98
CA TRP A 7 -7.30 10.42 -2.75
C TRP A 7 -6.88 9.01 -2.33
N PHE A 8 -7.78 8.04 -2.50
CA PHE A 8 -7.50 6.64 -2.21
C PHE A 8 -8.48 5.70 -2.93
N ILE A 9 -8.07 4.45 -3.06
CA ILE A 9 -8.88 3.30 -3.50
C ILE A 9 -8.94 2.28 -2.36
N LYS A 10 -10.10 1.67 -2.16
CA LYS A 10 -10.32 0.56 -1.23
C LYS A 10 -10.72 -0.68 -2.01
N GLU A 11 -10.12 -1.81 -1.67
CA GLU A 11 -10.45 -3.12 -2.24
C GLU A 11 -10.98 -4.02 -1.14
N TYR A 12 -12.03 -4.77 -1.44
CA TYR A 12 -12.76 -5.61 -0.50
C TYR A 12 -12.74 -7.06 -0.96
N ASP A 13 -12.66 -7.99 -0.01
CA ASP A 13 -12.83 -9.41 -0.27
C ASP A 13 -14.25 -9.67 -0.79
N LYS A 14 -14.39 -10.44 -1.87
CA LYS A 14 -15.70 -10.66 -2.51
C LYS A 14 -16.65 -11.53 -1.69
N ILE A 15 -16.12 -12.31 -0.75
CA ILE A 15 -16.91 -13.27 0.03
C ILE A 15 -17.25 -12.65 1.38
N THR A 16 -16.24 -12.18 2.11
CA THR A 16 -16.42 -11.62 3.45
C THR A 16 -16.81 -10.14 3.44
N HIS A 17 -16.68 -9.47 2.29
CA HIS A 17 -16.86 -8.02 2.14
C HIS A 17 -15.98 -7.18 3.07
N LYS A 18 -14.92 -7.77 3.63
CA LYS A 18 -13.96 -7.07 4.49
C LYS A 18 -12.93 -6.33 3.65
N LEU A 19 -12.45 -5.20 4.17
CA LEU A 19 -11.38 -4.44 3.54
C LEU A 19 -10.11 -5.30 3.52
N ILE A 20 -9.52 -5.48 2.34
CA ILE A 20 -8.26 -6.22 2.17
C ILE A 20 -7.10 -5.32 1.77
N LYS A 21 -7.39 -4.18 1.13
CA LYS A 21 -6.35 -3.26 0.68
C LYS A 21 -6.83 -1.82 0.59
N LYS A 22 -5.94 -0.89 0.90
CA LYS A 22 -6.15 0.54 0.71
C LYS A 22 -4.92 1.20 0.11
N THR A 23 -5.10 1.83 -1.05
CA THR A 23 -4.05 2.54 -1.79
C THR A 23 -4.33 4.03 -1.70
N TYR A 24 -3.40 4.81 -1.18
CA TYR A 24 -3.47 6.27 -1.10
C TYR A 24 -2.59 6.90 -2.16
N TYR A 25 -3.07 7.97 -2.77
CA TYR A 25 -2.37 8.71 -3.81
C TYR A 25 -1.90 10.08 -3.30
N GLN A 26 -0.93 10.66 -3.99
CA GLN A 26 -0.57 12.07 -3.84
C GLN A 26 -1.59 12.96 -4.54
N ASP A 27 -1.43 14.27 -4.43
CA ASP A 27 -2.37 15.26 -4.96
C ASP A 27 -2.53 15.19 -6.50
N ASP A 28 -1.56 14.58 -7.19
CA ASP A 28 -1.61 14.29 -8.62
C ASP A 28 -2.63 13.18 -9.00
N GLY A 29 -3.17 12.46 -8.02
CA GLY A 29 -4.10 11.33 -8.18
C GLY A 29 -3.52 10.12 -8.92
N LYS A 30 -2.19 10.09 -9.14
CA LYS A 30 -1.49 9.08 -9.94
C LYS A 30 -0.38 8.40 -9.14
N THR A 31 0.40 9.17 -8.38
CA THR A 31 1.52 8.67 -7.60
C THR A 31 0.99 8.04 -6.32
N VAL A 32 1.28 6.75 -6.12
CA VAL A 32 0.92 6.05 -4.88
C VAL A 32 1.84 6.51 -3.76
N ASN A 33 1.26 7.05 -2.69
CA ASN A 33 1.96 7.48 -1.48
C ASN A 33 2.09 6.34 -0.45
N LEU A 34 1.01 5.57 -0.29
CA LEU A 34 0.90 4.56 0.76
C LEU A 34 -0.01 3.42 0.33
N VAL A 35 0.41 2.18 0.58
CA VAL A 35 -0.45 1.00 0.46
C VAL A 35 -0.55 0.33 1.81
N ARG A 36 -1.76 -0.07 2.19
CA ARG A 36 -2.05 -0.87 3.39
C ARG A 36 -2.76 -2.14 2.97
N GLU A 37 -2.30 -3.27 3.48
CA GLU A 37 -2.95 -4.56 3.30
C GLU A 37 -3.47 -5.09 4.63
N TYR A 38 -4.63 -5.74 4.58
CA TYR A 38 -5.38 -6.14 5.75
C TYR A 38 -5.69 -7.64 5.69
N ASP A 39 -5.71 -8.31 6.84
CA ASP A 39 -6.16 -9.69 6.92
C ASP A 39 -7.64 -9.78 6.58
N LYS A 40 -7.99 -10.65 5.63
CA LYS A 40 -9.38 -10.81 5.18
C LYS A 40 -10.32 -11.43 6.23
N ASN A 41 -9.77 -12.11 7.25
CA ASN A 41 -10.53 -12.76 8.31
C ASN A 41 -10.65 -11.87 9.54
N THR A 42 -9.56 -11.23 9.97
CA THR A 42 -9.54 -10.39 11.19
C THR A 42 -9.79 -8.90 10.89
N GLY A 43 -9.50 -8.43 9.68
CA GLY A 43 -9.56 -7.02 9.30
C GLY A 43 -8.38 -6.20 9.83
N GLU A 44 -7.39 -6.85 10.44
CA GLU A 44 -6.22 -6.19 11.02
C GLU A 44 -5.22 -5.81 9.94
N LEU A 45 -4.48 -4.73 10.17
CA LEU A 45 -3.41 -4.30 9.27
C LEU A 45 -2.29 -5.33 9.29
N LYS A 46 -2.02 -5.97 8.15
CA LYS A 46 -0.89 -6.88 7.97
C LYS A 46 0.37 -6.15 7.56
N GLU A 47 0.26 -5.31 6.53
CA GLU A 47 1.42 -4.71 5.89
C GLU A 47 1.16 -3.25 5.53
N LYS A 48 2.21 -2.43 5.62
CA LYS A 48 2.19 -1.02 5.30
C LYS A 48 3.42 -0.66 4.46
N TRP A 49 3.17 -0.21 3.23
CA TRP A 49 4.17 0.26 2.30
C TRP A 49 4.05 1.75 2.18
N LYS A 50 5.11 2.49 2.51
CA LYS A 50 5.22 3.91 2.17
C LYS A 50 6.13 3.99 0.95
N SER A 51 5.72 4.70 -0.09
CA SER A 51 6.69 5.11 -1.10
C SER A 51 7.74 5.98 -0.39
N MET A 52 8.91 5.43 -0.11
CA MET A 52 10.08 6.26 0.13
C MET A 52 10.36 6.97 -1.19
N GLU A 53 10.69 8.26 -1.13
CA GLU A 53 11.10 9.07 -2.28
C GLU A 53 12.39 8.49 -2.88
N PHE A 54 12.24 7.39 -3.62
CA PHE A 54 13.16 7.04 -4.68
C PHE A 54 12.44 7.46 -5.93
N GLU A 55 13.14 8.17 -6.82
CA GLU A 55 12.61 8.88 -7.99
C GLU A 55 11.77 8.02 -8.97
N LYS A 56 11.59 6.72 -8.70
CA LYS A 56 10.70 5.81 -9.42
C LYS A 56 10.10 4.79 -8.45
N PRO A 57 8.83 4.37 -8.64
CA PRO A 57 8.18 3.43 -7.75
C PRO A 57 8.87 2.06 -7.79
N VAL A 58 9.70 1.77 -6.79
CA VAL A 58 10.20 0.42 -6.54
C VAL A 58 9.22 -0.27 -5.61
N ILE A 59 8.52 -1.28 -6.11
CA ILE A 59 7.73 -2.19 -5.29
C ILE A 59 8.74 -3.07 -4.52
N ILE A 60 9.20 -2.61 -3.36
CA ILE A 60 10.10 -3.40 -2.51
C ILE A 60 9.23 -4.24 -1.58
N ASN A 61 9.42 -5.56 -1.56
CA ASN A 61 8.71 -6.49 -0.67
C ASN A 61 9.27 -6.42 0.78
N TYR A 62 8.45 -6.57 1.83
CA TYR A 62 8.76 -6.37 3.24
C TYR A 62 9.63 -7.54 3.74
N ASN A 63 9.40 -8.73 3.18
CA ASN A 63 10.27 -9.88 3.37
C ASN A 63 11.67 -9.64 2.79
N TYR A 64 11.79 -8.82 1.73
CA TYR A 64 13.09 -8.44 1.17
C TYR A 64 13.80 -7.42 2.07
N LEU A 65 13.07 -6.47 2.67
CA LEU A 65 13.62 -5.52 3.64
C LEU A 65 14.15 -6.22 4.91
N LYS A 66 13.44 -7.21 5.46
CA LYS A 66 13.94 -8.02 6.57
C LYS A 66 15.23 -8.76 6.22
N LYS A 67 15.28 -9.41 5.05
CA LYS A 67 16.50 -10.09 4.58
C LYS A 67 17.71 -9.16 4.46
N LEU A 68 17.51 -7.90 4.05
CA LEU A 68 18.60 -6.92 3.97
C LEU A 68 19.07 -6.43 5.35
N GLN A 69 18.19 -6.43 6.36
CA GLN A 69 18.56 -6.10 7.73
C GLN A 69 19.30 -7.26 8.40
N ASP A 70 18.91 -8.50 8.11
CA ASP A 70 19.52 -9.71 8.68
C ASP A 70 20.88 -10.06 8.04
N ASN A 71 21.09 -9.71 6.76
CA ASN A 71 22.37 -9.91 6.04
C ASN A 71 23.41 -8.80 6.27
N LYS A 72 23.19 -7.86 7.20
CA LYS A 72 24.17 -6.82 7.59
C LYS A 72 25.07 -7.26 8.76
N LYS A 73 25.28 -8.56 8.95
CA LYS A 73 26.14 -9.10 10.02
C LYS A 73 27.30 -9.92 9.45
#